data_AF-A0A1X0E0R1-F1
#
_entry.id   AF-A0A1X0E0R1-F1
#
_cell.length_a   1.000
_cell.length_b   1.000
_cell.length_c   1.000
_cell.angle_alpha   90.00
_cell.angle_beta   90.00
_cell.angle_gamma   90.00
#
_symmetry.space_group_name_H-M   'P 1'
#
loop_
_entity.id
_entity.type
_entity.pdbx_description
1 polymer ?
#
loop_
_entity_poly.entity_id
_entity_poly.type
_entity_poly.pdbx_seq_one_letter_code
_entity_poly.pdbx_strand_id
1 'polypeptide(L)'
;VYGGGNTAMDAARVAKRLGAEESIVVYRRTAEQMPAHAEEREEAEREGVQMNWLRTITDVGDDLTVEVMELDEDGKPHGTGRYEKLEADTVILAVGQDA
;
A
#
# COMPACT_ATOMS: atom_id res chain seq x y z
N VAL A 1 1.89 2.06 5.09
CA VAL A 1 2.05 0.58 5.09
C VAL A 1 2.28 0.11 3.67
N TYR A 2 3.30 -0.72 3.42
CA TYR A 2 3.62 -1.24 2.09
C TYR A 2 3.29 -2.73 1.99
N GLY A 3 2.27 -3.09 1.20
CA GLY A 3 1.75 -4.45 1.11
C GLY A 3 0.25 -4.51 0.75
N GLY A 4 -0.29 -5.71 0.54
CA GLY A 4 -1.70 -5.89 0.16
C GLY A 4 -2.41 -7.11 0.76
N GLY A 5 -1.76 -7.85 1.66
CA GLY A 5 -2.40 -8.96 2.37
C GLY A 5 -3.15 -8.51 3.62
N ASN A 6 -3.81 -9.44 4.33
CA ASN A 6 -4.54 -9.15 5.57
C ASN A 6 -3.63 -8.45 6.61
N THR A 7 -2.38 -8.87 6.74
CA THR A 7 -1.39 -8.22 7.62
C THR A 7 -1.18 -6.73 7.30
N ALA A 8 -1.26 -6.33 6.03
CA ALA A 8 -1.15 -4.93 5.65
C ALA A 8 -2.40 -4.13 6.07
N MET A 9 -3.59 -4.73 5.94
CA MET A 9 -4.85 -4.12 6.40
C MET A 9 -4.85 -3.94 7.93
N ASP A 10 -4.49 -4.98 8.67
CA ASP A 10 -4.38 -4.95 10.13
C ASP A 10 -3.41 -3.87 10.59
N ALA A 11 -2.21 -3.84 10.01
CA ALA A 11 -1.20 -2.85 10.35
C ALA A 11 -1.70 -1.41 10.08
N ALA A 12 -2.41 -1.20 8.97
CA ALA A 12 -2.90 0.11 8.60
C ALA A 12 -4.05 0.59 9.51
N ARG A 13 -4.97 -0.31 9.89
CA ARG A 13 -6.04 -0.04 10.86
C ARG A 13 -5.48 0.25 12.25
N VAL A 14 -4.51 -0.56 12.71
CA VAL A 14 -3.84 -0.34 13.99
C VAL A 14 -3.11 1.01 14.00
N ALA A 15 -2.35 1.35 12.95
CA ALA A 15 -1.69 2.64 12.86
C ALA A 15 -2.70 3.80 12.96
N LYS A 16 -3.85 3.70 12.28
CA LYS A 16 -4.92 4.70 12.36
C LYS A 16 -5.49 4.82 13.79
N ARG A 17 -5.75 3.70 14.45
CA ARG A 17 -6.26 3.66 15.84
C ARG A 17 -5.25 4.18 16.87
N LEU A 18 -3.96 4.04 16.60
CA LEU A 18 -2.89 4.60 17.41
C LEU A 18 -2.69 6.12 17.23
N GLY A 19 -3.48 6.75 16.36
CA GLY A 19 -3.52 8.20 16.21
C GLY A 19 -2.74 8.73 15.01
N ALA A 20 -2.36 7.89 14.04
CA ALA A 20 -1.82 8.38 12.78
C ALA A 20 -2.83 9.30 12.09
N GLU A 21 -2.41 10.53 11.75
CA GLU A 21 -3.25 11.50 11.04
C GLU A 21 -3.71 10.92 9.70
N GLU A 22 -2.77 10.37 8.93
CA GLU A 22 -3.03 9.61 7.72
C GLU A 22 -2.44 8.20 7.84
N SER A 23 -3.23 7.19 7.46
CA SER A 23 -2.77 5.81 7.33
C SER A 23 -3.00 5.39 5.89
N ILE A 24 -1.92 5.17 5.15
CA ILE A 24 -1.94 4.91 3.71
C ILE A 24 -1.38 3.51 3.45
N VAL A 25 -2.12 2.68 2.71
CA VAL A 25 -1.62 1.43 2.15
C VAL A 25 -1.11 1.68 0.73
N VAL A 26 0.18 1.43 0.50
CA VAL A 26 0.79 1.47 -0.83
C VAL A 26 0.81 0.04 -1.38
N TYR A 27 0.15 -0.17 -2.52
CA TYR A 27 0.05 -1.49 -3.14
C TYR A 27 0.24 -1.41 -4.66
N ARG A 28 1.07 -2.32 -5.19
CA ARG A 28 1.52 -2.29 -6.59
C ARG A 28 0.50 -2.79 -7.62
N ARG A 29 -0.65 -3.30 -7.21
CA ARG A 29 -1.72 -3.82 -8.09
C ARG A 29 -3.05 -3.14 -7.80
N THR A 30 -4.11 -3.57 -8.47
CA THR A 30 -5.49 -3.07 -8.27
C THR A 30 -6.18 -3.73 -7.07
N ALA A 31 -7.36 -3.21 -6.73
CA ALA A 31 -8.23 -3.78 -5.70
C ALA A 31 -8.65 -5.22 -6.03
N GLU A 32 -8.94 -5.57 -7.29
CA GLU A 32 -9.33 -6.93 -7.66
C GLU A 32 -8.20 -7.95 -7.49
N GLN A 33 -6.95 -7.48 -7.55
CA GLN A 33 -5.76 -8.30 -7.38
C GLN A 33 -5.18 -8.23 -5.97
N MET A 34 -5.90 -7.64 -5.01
CA MET A 34 -5.49 -7.57 -3.62
C MET A 34 -5.65 -8.95 -2.94
N PRO A 35 -4.61 -9.50 -2.30
CA PRO A 35 -4.70 -10.77 -1.58
C PRO A 35 -5.56 -10.72 -0.33
N ALA A 36 -5.69 -9.55 0.30
CA ALA A 36 -6.58 -9.37 1.44
C ALA A 36 -8.03 -9.66 1.08
N HIS A 37 -8.81 -10.16 2.04
CA HIS A 37 -10.24 -10.33 1.84
C HIS A 37 -10.90 -8.96 1.56
N ALA A 38 -11.88 -8.94 0.67
CA ALA A 38 -12.60 -7.70 0.34
C ALA A 38 -13.20 -7.04 1.59
N GLU A 39 -13.71 -7.84 2.53
CA GLU A 39 -14.24 -7.38 3.80
C GLU A 39 -13.19 -6.65 4.64
N GLU A 40 -11.95 -7.19 4.75
CA GLU A 40 -10.85 -6.55 5.48
C GLU A 40 -10.44 -5.21 4.84
N ARG A 41 -10.38 -5.16 3.51
CA ARG A 41 -10.10 -3.92 2.76
C ARG A 41 -11.19 -2.88 3.02
N GLU A 42 -12.46 -3.27 2.90
CA GLU A 42 -13.58 -2.36 3.09
C GLU A 42 -13.68 -1.86 4.54
N GLU A 43 -13.38 -2.72 5.52
CA GLU A 43 -13.29 -2.31 6.92
C GLU A 43 -12.17 -1.28 7.13
N ALA A 44 -11.00 -1.50 6.54
CA ALA A 44 -9.90 -0.54 6.60
C ALA A 44 -10.28 0.81 5.97
N GLU A 45 -10.89 0.79 4.78
CA GLU A 45 -11.40 2.00 4.12
C GLU A 45 -12.47 2.72 4.95
N ARG A 46 -13.40 1.97 5.58
CA ARG A 46 -14.42 2.52 6.50
C ARG A 46 -13.81 3.18 7.74
N GLU A 47 -12.66 2.69 8.21
CA GLU A 47 -11.89 3.32 9.30
C GLU A 47 -11.04 4.53 8.84
N GLY A 48 -11.10 4.88 7.55
CA GLY A 48 -10.37 6.01 6.98
C GLY A 48 -8.92 5.69 6.61
N VAL A 49 -8.58 4.41 6.43
CA VAL A 49 -7.32 4.02 5.80
C VAL A 49 -7.42 4.32 4.30
N GLN A 50 -6.43 5.04 3.77
CA GLN A 50 -6.36 5.40 2.35
C GLN A 50 -5.65 4.30 1.56
N MET A 51 -6.11 4.05 0.33
CA MET A 51 -5.50 3.07 -0.57
C MET A 51 -4.79 3.78 -1.72
N ASN A 52 -3.48 3.57 -1.81
CA ASN A 52 -2.63 4.05 -2.89
C ASN A 52 -2.29 2.91 -3.85
N TRP A 53 -3.27 2.61 -4.71
CA TRP A 53 -3.24 1.53 -5.70
C TRP A 53 -2.22 1.74 -6.81
N LEU A 54 -1.72 0.68 -7.44
CA LEU A 54 -0.79 0.80 -8.56
C LEU A 54 0.44 1.67 -8.23
N ARG A 55 0.96 1.62 -7.00
CA ARG A 55 2.20 2.28 -6.60
C ARG A 55 3.15 1.28 -5.94
N THR A 56 4.44 1.46 -6.17
CA THR A 56 5.50 0.72 -5.46
C THR A 56 6.49 1.71 -4.85
N ILE A 57 6.95 1.45 -3.63
CA ILE A 57 8.05 2.24 -3.05
C ILE A 57 9.34 1.80 -3.75
N THR A 58 10.10 2.75 -4.28
CA THR A 58 11.39 2.50 -4.94
C THR A 58 12.57 3.00 -4.14
N ASP A 59 12.36 3.98 -3.26
CA ASP A 59 13.40 4.57 -2.42
C ASP A 59 12.80 5.16 -1.13
N VAL A 60 13.58 5.10 -0.03
CA VAL A 60 13.22 5.66 1.28
C VAL A 60 14.33 6.63 1.68
N GLY A 61 14.10 7.92 1.41
CA GLY A 61 14.98 9.02 1.80
C GLY A 61 14.31 9.89 2.85
N ASP A 62 14.52 11.21 2.76
CA ASP A 62 13.76 12.18 3.56
C ASP A 62 12.25 12.08 3.27
N ASP A 63 11.92 11.87 2.00
CA ASP A 63 10.58 11.48 1.52
C ASP A 63 10.61 10.09 0.88
N LEU A 64 9.45 9.44 0.83
CA LEU A 64 9.30 8.23 0.03
C LEU A 64 9.26 8.57 -1.45
N THR A 65 10.01 7.83 -2.25
CA THR A 65 9.81 7.82 -3.70
C THR A 65 8.93 6.64 -4.05
N VAL A 66 7.80 6.91 -4.69
CA VAL A 66 6.93 5.87 -5.23
C VAL A 66 6.91 5.94 -6.74
N GLU A 67 6.97 4.79 -7.40
CA GLU A 67 6.76 4.67 -8.83
C GLU A 67 5.31 4.30 -9.12
N VAL A 68 4.73 4.98 -10.11
CA VAL A 68 3.41 4.65 -10.65
C VAL A 68 3.53 3.38 -11.48
N MET A 69 2.63 2.44 -11.22
CA MET A 69 2.57 1.13 -11.84
C MET A 69 1.41 1.06 -12.84
N GLU A 70 1.56 0.19 -13.83
CA GLU A 70 0.49 -0.24 -14.72
C GLU A 70 0.47 -1.77 -14.77
N LEU A 71 -0.67 -2.34 -15.15
CA LEU A 71 -0.78 -3.77 -15.40
C LEU A 71 -0.55 -4.04 -16.89
N ASP A 72 0.24 -5.07 -17.21
CA ASP A 72 0.36 -5.56 -18.58
C ASP A 72 -0.87 -6.41 -18.98
N GLU A 73 -0.84 -6.97 -20.21
CA GLU A 73 -1.91 -7.81 -20.75
C GLU A 73 -2.15 -9.09 -19.93
N ASP A 74 -1.14 -9.57 -19.19
CA ASP A 74 -1.23 -10.71 -18.26
C ASP A 74 -1.70 -10.29 -16.86
N GLY A 75 -1.96 -9.00 -16.63
CA GLY A 75 -2.30 -8.46 -15.32
C GLY A 75 -1.11 -8.37 -14.35
N LYS A 76 0.13 -8.41 -14.83
CA LYS A 76 1.33 -8.26 -13.99
C LYS A 76 1.69 -6.77 -13.87
N PRO A 77 2.01 -6.30 -12.65
CA PRO A 77 2.41 -4.92 -12.46
C PRO A 77 3.81 -4.66 -13.00
N HIS A 78 3.98 -3.56 -13.74
CA HIS A 78 5.27 -3.04 -14.17
C HIS A 78 5.34 -1.52 -13.93
N GLY A 79 6.57 -1.02 -13.77
CA GLY A 79 6.83 0.40 -13.54
C GLY A 79 6.65 1.23 -14.81
N THR A 80 6.07 2.41 -14.68
CA THR A 80 5.86 3.34 -15.81
C THR A 80 7.03 4.31 -16.02
N GLY A 81 8.02 4.34 -15.10
CA GLY A 81 9.06 5.37 -15.06
C GLY A 81 8.57 6.74 -14.57
N ARG A 82 7.31 6.86 -14.14
CA ARG A 82 6.78 8.06 -13.50
C ARG A 82 6.88 7.92 -11.98
N TYR A 83 7.48 8.92 -11.34
CA TYR A 83 7.73 8.93 -9.90
C TYR A 83 6.95 10.05 -9.21
N GLU A 84 6.50 9.76 -8.00
CA GLU A 84 5.82 10.68 -7.10
C GLU A 84 6.56 10.66 -5.75
N LYS A 85 6.48 11.78 -5.02
CA LYS A 85 6.98 11.87 -3.64
C LYS A 85 5.80 11.75 -2.67
N LEU A 86 6.00 10.97 -1.63
CA LEU A 86 5.04 10.83 -0.54
C LEU A 86 5.76 11.11 0.79
N GLU A 87 5.29 12.12 1.50
CA GLU A 87 5.74 12.42 2.86
C GLU A 87 5.25 11.32 3.82
N ALA A 88 6.14 10.81 4.67
CA ALA A 88 5.78 9.84 5.69
C ALA A 88 6.80 9.82 6.82
N ASP A 89 6.34 9.93 8.06
CA ASP A 89 7.20 9.78 9.25
C ASP A 89 7.52 8.31 9.55
N THR A 90 6.74 7.37 9.02
CA THR A 90 6.88 5.94 9.33
C THR A 90 6.44 5.07 8.16
N VAL A 91 7.27 4.07 7.83
CA VAL A 91 6.96 3.01 6.88
C VAL A 91 6.90 1.67 7.59
N ILE A 92 5.75 0.99 7.47
CA ILE A 92 5.58 -0.40 7.91
C ILE A 92 5.63 -1.29 6.67
N LEU A 93 6.62 -2.17 6.59
CA LEU A 93 6.76 -3.16 5.52
C LEU A 93 5.92 -4.40 5.86
N ALA A 94 4.91 -4.68 5.04
CA ALA A 94 3.99 -5.82 5.17
C ALA A 94 3.97 -6.63 3.86
N VAL A 95 5.15 -6.93 3.32
CA VAL A 95 5.35 -7.57 2.01
C VAL A 95 5.26 -9.10 2.03
N GLY A 96 4.84 -9.68 3.16
CA GLY A 96 4.85 -11.12 3.40
C GLY A 96 6.16 -11.59 4.04
N GLN A 97 6.18 -12.85 4.44
CA GLN A 97 7.36 -13.55 4.97
C GLN A 97 7.61 -14.77 4.07
N ASP A 98 8.86 -14.98 3.68
CA ASP A 98 9.28 -16.26 3.13
C ASP A 98 9.40 -17.26 4.29
N ALA A 99 8.89 -18.47 4.09
CA ALA A 99 9.03 -19.57 5.04
C ALA A 99 10.40 -20.25 4.92
#